data_AF-A0A2N8TMC4-F1
#
_entry.id   AF-A0A2N8TMC4-F1
#
_cell.length_a   1.000
_cell.length_b   1.000
_cell.length_c   1.000
_cell.angle_alpha   90.00
_cell.angle_beta   90.00
_cell.angle_gamma   90.00
#
_symmetry.space_group_name_H-M   'P 1'
#
loop_
_entity.id
_entity.type
_entity.pdbx_description
1 polymer ?
#
loop_
_entity_poly.entity_id
_entity_poly.type
_entity_poly.pdbx_seq_one_letter_code
_entity_poly.pdbx_strand_id
1 'polypeptide(L)'
;MNGHEITAIKESVNPSGCTVMVHFGGEKILEEVYEVDSQGKIPRRSSLELDAITSRLGRLSAGELSRMTPREIARLADLSREDHYVNYLSEINIAPHFLADDRRMHGDDIEDPGIDGDQGLDARRVRRTRGTSLSVELDSAIRRVNELFRQLVISGNASGSRSTDNVYLDLLRRIANVGSSPTEKDEIRDNLRRRLVGLAERTSRFNEFGLAAPLDAVTFSRVLEKIPLDRLEIAEDVLGPYLDAQDARLDALNEAETLIRTLVKQVNTFFTDKEVGFTVRNGIQIDAGGDEPLPPGKLSSGERQILLLLVNTIQARHGTRLFLIDEPEISLNVKWQRKLITALLACAEKSNVQFVIATHSIEIITGNTDRLARLTALGDK
;
A
#
# COMPACT_ATOMS: atom_id res chain seq x y z
N MET A 1 -23.51 2.26 11.24
CA MET A 1 -24.24 1.26 12.04
C MET A 1 -24.16 1.68 13.50
N ASN A 2 -25.25 1.54 14.24
CA ASN A 2 -25.50 2.10 15.57
C ASN A 2 -24.27 1.98 16.50
N GLY A 3 -23.59 3.11 16.74
CA GLY A 3 -22.49 3.17 17.69
C GLY A 3 -23.05 3.16 19.11
N HIS A 4 -22.74 2.12 19.87
CA HIS A 4 -22.98 2.15 21.31
C HIS A 4 -21.92 3.05 21.95
N GLU A 5 -22.38 4.15 22.53
CA GLU A 5 -21.55 5.18 23.17
C GLU A 5 -21.16 4.70 24.59
N ILE A 6 -19.86 4.63 24.89
CA ILE A 6 -19.36 4.40 26.25
C ILE A 6 -19.21 5.76 26.91
N THR A 7 -19.98 6.01 27.96
CA THR A 7 -19.96 7.27 28.71
C THR A 7 -19.51 7.02 30.14
N ALA A 8 -18.48 7.75 30.58
CA ALA A 8 -18.03 7.76 31.97
C ALA A 8 -18.50 9.07 32.62
N ILE A 9 -19.31 8.95 33.68
CA ILE A 9 -19.91 10.10 34.35
C ILE A 9 -19.39 10.14 35.79
N LYS A 10 -18.88 11.31 36.20
CA LYS A 10 -18.45 11.60 37.58
C LYS A 10 -19.64 12.21 38.32
N GLU A 11 -20.19 11.50 39.30
CA GLU A 11 -21.33 12.01 40.09
C GLU A 11 -21.00 12.12 41.59
N SER A 12 -21.25 13.34 42.09
CA SER A 12 -21.08 13.81 43.48
C SER A 12 -19.65 13.76 44.04
N VAL A 13 -19.28 14.86 44.70
CA VAL A 13 -18.07 14.96 45.50
C VAL A 13 -18.53 15.04 46.94
N ASN A 14 -18.46 13.93 47.68
CA ASN A 14 -18.41 14.04 49.13
C ASN A 14 -17.02 14.56 49.51
N PRO A 15 -16.87 15.27 50.64
CA PRO A 15 -15.60 15.93 50.98
C PRO A 15 -14.40 14.98 51.12
N SER A 16 -14.61 13.67 51.10
CA SER A 16 -13.59 12.62 51.17
C SER A 16 -13.57 11.64 49.98
N GLY A 17 -14.45 11.76 48.98
CA GLY A 17 -14.45 10.80 47.86
C GLY A 17 -15.28 11.17 46.63
N CYS A 18 -15.00 10.47 45.53
CA CYS A 18 -15.60 10.63 44.21
C CYS A 18 -16.01 9.27 43.64
N THR A 19 -17.26 9.14 43.20
CA THR A 19 -17.74 7.92 42.54
C THR A 19 -17.64 8.07 41.01
N VAL A 20 -17.08 7.07 40.33
CA VAL A 20 -17.03 6.99 38.87
C VAL A 20 -17.91 5.84 38.41
N MET A 21 -18.82 6.14 37.49
CA MET A 21 -19.72 5.16 36.89
C MET A 21 -19.49 5.05 35.39
N VAL A 22 -19.48 3.83 34.87
CA VAL A 22 -19.34 3.54 33.44
C VAL A 22 -20.60 2.89 32.93
N HIS A 23 -21.14 3.43 31.85
CA HIS A 23 -22.36 2.93 31.20
C HIS A 23 -22.06 2.45 29.77
N PHE A 24 -22.75 1.38 29.37
CA PHE A 24 -22.79 0.88 28.00
C PHE A 24 -24.25 0.72 27.58
N GLY A 25 -24.68 1.48 26.56
CA GLY A 25 -26.03 1.33 26.00
C GLY A 25 -27.17 1.53 27.01
N GLY A 26 -27.00 2.46 27.96
CA GLY A 26 -27.97 2.72 29.04
C GLY A 26 -27.83 1.82 30.27
N GLU A 27 -27.01 0.76 30.19
CA GLU A 27 -26.78 -0.19 31.28
C GLU A 27 -25.51 0.17 32.06
N LYS A 28 -25.56 0.09 33.39
CA LYS A 28 -24.42 0.42 34.28
C LYS A 28 -23.54 -0.81 34.44
N ILE A 29 -22.28 -0.70 34.01
CA ILE A 29 -21.34 -1.84 34.00
C ILE A 29 -20.22 -1.73 35.05
N LEU A 30 -19.99 -0.54 35.60
CA LEU A 30 -18.98 -0.32 36.63
C LEU A 30 -19.38 0.82 37.58
N GLU A 31 -19.10 0.64 38.87
CA GLU A 31 -19.16 1.67 39.91
C GLU A 31 -18.00 1.49 40.89
N GLU A 32 -17.17 2.51 41.02
CA GLU A 32 -16.01 2.50 41.92
C GLU A 32 -15.89 3.86 42.63
N VAL A 33 -15.43 3.83 43.88
CA VAL A 33 -15.37 5.00 44.78
C VAL A 33 -13.92 5.30 45.10
N TYR A 34 -13.47 6.49 44.71
CA TYR A 34 -12.09 6.95 44.88
C TYR A 34 -11.98 7.97 46.00
N GLU A 35 -10.97 7.83 46.86
CA GLU A 35 -10.59 8.90 47.78
C GLU A 35 -9.94 10.06 47.00
N VAL A 36 -10.40 11.28 47.29
CA VAL A 36 -9.89 12.49 46.65
C VAL A 36 -8.96 13.24 47.60
N ASP A 37 -7.97 13.94 47.04
CA ASP A 37 -7.12 14.82 47.84
C ASP A 37 -7.90 16.00 48.43
N SER A 38 -7.25 16.80 49.28
CA SER A 38 -7.85 17.97 49.94
C SER A 38 -8.34 19.06 48.98
N GLN A 39 -8.11 18.93 47.67
CA GLN A 39 -8.62 19.82 46.61
C GLN A 39 -9.70 19.15 45.73
N GLY A 40 -10.17 17.95 46.09
CA GLY A 40 -11.24 17.24 45.38
C GLY A 40 -10.78 16.57 44.08
N LYS A 41 -9.46 16.39 43.86
CA LYS A 41 -8.89 15.70 42.70
C LYS A 41 -8.47 14.28 43.05
N ILE A 42 -8.66 13.36 42.11
CA ILE A 42 -8.14 11.99 42.22
C ILE A 42 -6.62 12.07 42.02
N PRO A 43 -5.78 11.58 42.94
CA PRO A 43 -4.33 11.67 42.83
C PRO A 43 -3.82 11.02 41.54
N ARG A 44 -2.89 11.68 40.82
CA ARG A 44 -2.30 11.23 39.55
C ARG A 44 -1.58 9.86 39.59
N ARG A 45 -1.41 9.26 40.78
CA ARG A 45 -0.79 7.93 40.99
C ARG A 45 -1.81 6.79 41.17
N SER A 46 -3.10 7.07 41.06
CA SER A 46 -4.16 6.06 41.15
C SER A 46 -4.34 5.40 39.78
N SER A 47 -3.34 4.65 39.33
CA SER A 47 -3.48 3.80 38.14
C SER A 47 -4.53 2.72 38.40
N LEU A 48 -5.46 2.52 37.46
CA LEU A 48 -6.27 1.30 37.42
C LEU A 48 -5.33 0.09 37.46
N GLU A 49 -5.30 -0.62 38.58
CA GLU A 49 -4.54 -1.85 38.73
C GLU A 49 -5.28 -3.00 38.04
N LEU A 50 -5.05 -3.15 36.74
CA LEU A 50 -5.46 -4.30 35.93
C LEU A 50 -4.81 -5.64 36.37
N ASP A 51 -3.94 -5.65 37.39
CA ASP A 51 -3.25 -6.83 37.91
C ASP A 51 -4.04 -7.63 38.98
N ALA A 52 -5.15 -7.11 39.49
CA ALA A 52 -6.09 -7.96 40.24
C ALA A 52 -6.81 -8.98 39.33
N ILE A 53 -6.85 -8.71 38.01
CA ILE A 53 -7.74 -9.40 37.06
C ILE A 53 -7.12 -10.68 36.47
N THR A 54 -5.80 -10.86 36.51
CA THR A 54 -5.16 -12.02 35.86
C THR A 54 -4.30 -12.84 36.80
N SER A 55 -4.84 -13.20 37.97
CA SER A 55 -4.81 -14.52 38.65
C SER A 55 -3.61 -15.50 38.49
N ARG A 56 -2.40 -15.07 38.12
CA ARG A 56 -1.26 -15.93 37.78
C ARG A 56 0.02 -15.64 38.58
N LEU A 57 -0.03 -14.70 39.52
CA LEU A 57 0.94 -14.57 40.62
C LEU A 57 0.74 -15.63 41.73
N GLY A 58 -0.27 -16.49 41.62
CA GLY A 58 -0.71 -17.35 42.72
C GLY A 58 0.15 -18.58 43.08
N ARG A 59 1.32 -18.86 42.51
CA ARG A 59 2.07 -20.12 42.80
C ARG A 59 3.62 -20.09 42.86
N LEU A 60 4.31 -18.96 42.74
CA LEU A 60 5.78 -18.90 42.83
C LEU A 60 6.25 -17.92 43.92
N SER A 61 7.30 -18.29 44.66
CA SER A 61 7.81 -17.49 45.79
C SER A 61 8.74 -16.37 45.34
N ALA A 62 8.80 -15.28 46.11
CA ALA A 62 9.60 -14.08 45.80
C ALA A 62 11.10 -14.37 45.57
N GLY A 63 11.64 -15.43 46.18
CA GLY A 63 13.05 -15.84 46.01
C GLY A 63 13.35 -16.57 44.69
N GLU A 64 12.32 -17.11 44.02
CA GLU A 64 12.44 -17.76 42.71
C GLU A 64 12.40 -16.71 41.59
N LEU A 65 11.51 -15.72 41.72
CA LEU A 65 11.39 -14.59 40.79
C LEU A 65 12.66 -13.74 40.73
N SER A 66 13.36 -13.55 41.85
CA SER A 66 14.59 -12.75 41.91
C SER A 66 15.80 -13.39 41.23
N ARG A 67 15.70 -14.67 40.84
CA ARG A 67 16.78 -15.40 40.14
C ARG A 67 16.55 -15.51 38.63
N MET A 68 15.39 -15.05 38.15
CA MET A 68 14.99 -15.12 36.75
C MET A 68 15.38 -13.86 36.00
N THR A 69 15.75 -14.02 34.74
CA THR A 69 16.08 -12.89 33.87
C THR A 69 14.82 -12.21 33.34
N PRO A 70 14.87 -10.91 32.99
CA PRO A 70 13.73 -10.17 32.44
C PRO A 70 13.07 -10.82 31.21
N ARG A 71 13.80 -11.60 30.42
CA ARG A 71 13.27 -12.36 29.27
C ARG A 71 12.45 -13.58 29.68
N GLU A 72 12.76 -14.21 30.80
CA GLU A 72 12.03 -15.39 31.31
C GLU A 72 10.72 -14.98 31.99
N ILE A 73 10.73 -13.82 32.65
CA ILE A 73 9.53 -13.19 33.23
C ILE A 73 8.56 -12.76 32.12
N ALA A 74 9.07 -12.17 31.04
CA ALA A 74 8.26 -11.78 29.88
C ALA A 74 7.57 -12.97 29.20
N ARG A 75 8.22 -14.13 29.12
CA ARG A 75 7.62 -15.37 28.57
C ARG A 75 6.52 -15.98 29.45
N LEU A 76 6.56 -15.75 30.76
CA LEU A 76 5.54 -16.25 31.70
C LEU A 76 4.27 -15.37 31.72
N ALA A 77 4.41 -14.08 31.41
CA ALA A 77 3.32 -13.13 31.30
C ALA A 77 2.49 -13.29 30.01
N ASP A 78 2.97 -14.09 29.05
CA ASP A 78 2.48 -14.15 27.67
C ASP A 78 1.44 -15.26 27.42
N LEU A 79 0.63 -15.64 28.42
CA LEU A 79 -0.34 -16.74 28.30
C LEU A 79 -1.78 -16.34 28.69
N SER A 80 -2.28 -15.15 28.36
CA SER A 80 -3.74 -14.90 28.30
C SER A 80 -4.10 -13.53 27.72
N ARG A 81 -3.50 -13.14 26.59
CA ARG A 81 -3.87 -11.93 25.85
C ARG A 81 -4.41 -12.30 24.47
N GLU A 82 -5.67 -12.71 24.43
CA GLU A 82 -6.48 -12.31 23.26
C GLU A 82 -6.80 -10.84 23.47
N ASP A 83 -5.94 -9.98 22.92
CA ASP A 83 -6.14 -8.54 22.96
C ASP A 83 -7.36 -8.23 22.08
N HIS A 84 -8.55 -8.12 22.69
CA HIS A 84 -9.83 -7.97 21.96
C HIS A 84 -9.81 -6.81 20.96
N TYR A 85 -9.00 -5.78 21.18
CA TYR A 85 -8.80 -4.70 20.21
C TYR A 85 -7.95 -5.15 19.02
N VAL A 86 -6.85 -5.87 19.25
CA VAL A 86 -6.05 -6.49 18.18
C VAL A 86 -6.86 -7.55 17.44
N ASN A 87 -7.66 -8.36 18.14
CA ASN A 87 -8.57 -9.32 17.54
C ASN A 87 -9.63 -8.60 16.69
N TYR A 88 -10.26 -7.54 17.21
CA TYR A 88 -11.18 -6.70 16.44
C TYR A 88 -10.50 -6.11 15.19
N LEU A 89 -9.28 -5.57 15.32
CA LEU A 89 -8.49 -5.06 14.19
C LEU A 89 -8.17 -6.17 13.19
N SER A 90 -7.87 -7.39 13.65
CA SER A 90 -7.65 -8.57 12.81
C SER A 90 -8.93 -9.04 12.11
N GLU A 91 -10.07 -8.97 12.79
CA GLU A 91 -11.39 -9.35 12.25
C GLU A 91 -11.82 -8.40 11.14
N ILE A 92 -11.47 -7.11 11.23
CA ILE A 92 -11.66 -6.12 10.16
C ILE A 92 -10.47 -6.05 9.18
N ASN A 93 -9.52 -6.99 9.31
CA ASN A 93 -8.34 -7.17 8.45
C ASN A 93 -7.46 -5.91 8.34
N ILE A 94 -7.40 -5.07 9.38
CA ILE A 94 -6.53 -3.89 9.40
C ILE A 94 -5.09 -4.36 9.63
N ALA A 95 -4.27 -4.21 8.60
CA ALA A 95 -2.81 -4.38 8.69
C ALA A 95 -2.16 -2.99 8.68
N PRO A 96 -1.82 -2.41 9.85
CA PRO A 96 -1.28 -1.06 9.90
C PRO A 96 0.18 -1.05 9.43
N HIS A 97 0.50 -0.09 8.56
CA HIS A 97 1.87 0.25 8.19
C HIS A 97 2.21 1.58 8.87
N PHE A 98 3.32 1.63 9.61
CA PHE A 98 3.78 2.84 10.28
C PHE A 98 5.14 3.26 9.76
N LEU A 99 5.21 4.47 9.18
CA LEU A 99 6.47 5.14 8.87
C LEU A 99 6.79 6.11 10.01
N ALA A 100 7.79 5.75 10.81
CA ALA A 100 8.28 6.57 11.91
C ALA A 100 9.11 7.78 11.43
N ASP A 101 9.36 8.72 12.33
CA ASP A 101 10.20 9.92 12.10
C ASP A 101 11.67 9.57 11.76
N ASP A 102 12.16 8.43 12.26
CA ASP A 102 13.45 7.84 11.92
C ASP A 102 13.49 7.18 10.52
N ARG A 103 12.35 7.21 9.83
CA ARG A 103 12.10 6.77 8.45
C ARG A 103 12.19 5.26 8.28
N ARG A 104 11.91 4.51 9.34
CA ARG A 104 11.73 3.05 9.30
C ARG A 104 10.26 2.71 9.13
N MET A 105 10.03 1.67 8.33
CA MET A 105 8.71 1.08 8.18
C MET A 105 8.52 -0.03 9.21
N HIS A 106 7.37 -0.02 9.86
CA HIS A 106 6.91 -1.06 10.77
C HIS A 106 5.56 -1.57 10.29
N GLY A 107 5.34 -2.88 10.38
CA GLY A 107 4.08 -3.52 10.02
C GLY A 107 4.20 -5.04 10.20
N ASP A 108 3.08 -5.69 10.49
CA ASP A 108 3.05 -7.13 10.80
C ASP A 108 3.47 -8.01 9.59
N ASP A 109 3.32 -7.50 8.37
CA ASP A 109 3.70 -8.14 7.12
C ASP A 109 5.00 -7.57 6.51
N ILE A 110 5.71 -6.69 7.22
CA ILE A 110 6.96 -6.08 6.75
C ILE A 110 8.14 -6.77 7.43
N GLU A 111 8.92 -7.54 6.67
CA GLU A 111 10.18 -8.11 7.17
C GLU A 111 11.17 -6.99 7.55
N ASP A 112 11.69 -7.02 8.78
CA ASP A 112 12.72 -6.09 9.24
C ASP A 112 14.06 -6.45 8.56
N PRO A 113 14.63 -5.57 7.71
CA PRO A 113 15.88 -5.83 7.01
C PRO A 113 17.10 -6.00 7.94
N GLY A 114 16.95 -5.81 9.26
CA GLY A 114 17.99 -6.00 10.26
C GLY A 114 18.06 -7.38 10.93
N ILE A 115 17.15 -8.32 10.63
CA ILE A 115 17.04 -9.60 11.33
C ILE A 115 17.14 -10.78 10.35
N ASP A 116 18.21 -10.84 9.56
CA ASP A 116 18.64 -12.12 8.99
C ASP A 116 19.37 -12.92 10.08
N GLY A 117 18.66 -13.91 10.62
CA GLY A 117 19.23 -14.94 11.49
C GLY A 117 20.06 -15.93 10.68
N ASP A 118 21.38 -15.76 10.73
CA ASP A 118 22.43 -16.79 10.79
C ASP A 118 23.69 -16.36 10.02
N GLN A 119 24.66 -15.80 10.75
CA GLN A 119 26.07 -16.14 10.58
C GLN A 119 26.89 -15.57 11.74
N GLY A 120 27.63 -16.48 12.38
CA GLY A 120 28.49 -16.19 13.51
C GLY A 120 29.56 -15.13 13.26
N LEU A 121 30.01 -14.56 14.37
CA LEU A 121 31.32 -13.92 14.58
C LEU A 121 31.67 -12.61 13.84
N ASP A 122 30.81 -12.01 13.01
CA ASP A 122 31.15 -10.72 12.34
C ASP A 122 30.23 -9.52 12.66
N ALA A 123 29.34 -9.66 13.66
CA ALA A 123 28.44 -8.58 14.12
C ALA A 123 29.14 -7.32 14.67
N ARG A 124 30.48 -7.35 14.88
CA ARG A 124 31.26 -6.15 15.25
C ARG A 124 31.78 -5.34 14.06
N ARG A 125 31.79 -5.87 12.83
CA ARG A 125 32.28 -5.15 11.64
C ARG A 125 31.19 -4.37 10.91
N VAL A 126 29.93 -4.82 10.95
CA VAL A 126 28.81 -4.14 10.26
C VAL A 126 28.43 -2.81 10.92
N ARG A 127 28.86 -2.55 12.16
CA ARG A 127 28.60 -1.29 12.87
C ARG A 127 29.35 -0.06 12.30
N ARG A 128 30.19 -0.22 11.28
CA ARG A 128 31.07 0.85 10.76
C ARG A 128 30.72 1.39 9.37
N THR A 129 29.77 0.82 8.64
CA THR A 129 29.34 1.40 7.36
C THR A 129 28.02 2.13 7.57
N ARG A 130 28.10 3.41 7.97
CA ARG A 130 26.97 4.35 8.04
C ARG A 130 26.43 4.62 6.61
N GLY A 131 25.71 3.66 6.03
CA GLY A 131 24.59 3.97 5.15
C GLY A 131 23.44 4.42 6.06
N THR A 132 22.92 5.63 5.88
CA THR A 132 21.78 6.15 6.67
C THR A 132 20.63 5.14 6.64
N SER A 133 19.99 4.87 7.79
CA SER A 133 18.83 3.95 7.92
C SER A 133 17.84 4.04 6.75
N LEU A 134 17.57 5.27 6.30
CA LEU A 134 16.71 5.56 5.15
C LEU A 134 17.15 4.90 3.83
N SER A 135 18.45 4.83 3.53
CA SER A 135 18.91 4.23 2.27
C SER A 135 18.67 2.72 2.24
N VAL A 136 18.90 2.05 3.38
CA VAL A 136 18.65 0.60 3.52
C VAL A 136 17.16 0.31 3.43
N GLU A 137 16.33 1.14 4.07
CA GLU A 137 14.88 1.01 3.98
C GLU A 137 14.37 1.26 2.56
N LEU A 138 14.90 2.29 1.89
CA LEU A 138 14.57 2.59 0.51
C LEU A 138 14.92 1.44 -0.44
N ASP A 139 16.12 0.87 -0.32
CA ASP A 139 16.53 -0.27 -1.15
C ASP A 139 15.59 -1.47 -0.92
N SER A 140 15.17 -1.69 0.32
CA SER A 140 14.24 -2.77 0.68
C SER A 140 12.83 -2.52 0.13
N ALA A 141 12.32 -1.30 0.26
CA ALA A 141 11.04 -0.89 -0.32
C ALA A 141 11.03 -1.00 -1.85
N ILE A 142 12.11 -0.59 -2.53
CA ILE A 142 12.27 -0.73 -3.99
C ILE A 142 12.24 -2.21 -4.39
N ARG A 143 12.92 -3.09 -3.65
CA ARG A 143 12.86 -4.54 -3.92
C ARG A 143 11.43 -5.08 -3.81
N ARG A 144 10.72 -4.76 -2.73
CA ARG A 144 9.33 -5.20 -2.50
C ARG A 144 8.37 -4.73 -3.58
N VAL A 145 8.44 -3.47 -4.00
CA VAL A 145 7.54 -2.97 -5.06
C VAL A 145 7.89 -3.52 -6.44
N ASN A 146 9.17 -3.75 -6.73
CA ASN A 146 9.57 -4.41 -7.97
C ASN A 146 9.01 -5.83 -8.03
N GLU A 147 9.04 -6.55 -6.91
CA GLU A 147 8.46 -7.89 -6.82
C GLU A 147 6.93 -7.86 -6.96
N LEU A 148 6.25 -6.92 -6.30
CA LEU A 148 4.82 -6.71 -6.46
C LEU A 148 4.44 -6.49 -7.94
N PHE A 149 5.14 -5.60 -8.64
CA PHE A 149 4.87 -5.35 -10.05
C PHE A 149 5.13 -6.58 -10.92
N ARG A 150 6.19 -7.35 -10.65
CA ARG A 150 6.43 -8.62 -11.37
C ARG A 150 5.29 -9.61 -11.14
N GLN A 151 4.80 -9.75 -9.91
CA GLN A 151 3.69 -10.65 -9.60
C GLN A 151 2.42 -10.24 -10.33
N LEU A 152 2.07 -8.95 -10.35
CA LEU A 152 0.93 -8.43 -11.11
C LEU A 152 1.05 -8.72 -12.62
N VAL A 153 2.26 -8.60 -13.17
CA VAL A 153 2.51 -8.91 -14.58
C VAL A 153 2.40 -10.40 -14.87
N ILE A 154 2.91 -11.25 -13.97
CA ILE A 154 2.81 -12.71 -14.10
C ILE A 154 1.35 -13.15 -14.00
N SER A 155 0.59 -12.64 -13.02
CA SER A 155 -0.83 -12.97 -12.85
C SER A 155 -1.68 -12.48 -14.03
N GLY A 156 -1.39 -11.29 -14.56
CA GLY A 156 -2.03 -10.75 -15.75
C GLY A 156 -1.77 -11.62 -17.00
N ASN A 157 -0.51 -12.02 -17.22
CA ASN A 157 -0.17 -12.90 -18.34
C ASN A 157 -0.74 -14.32 -18.21
N ALA A 158 -0.79 -14.90 -17.01
CA ALA A 158 -1.38 -16.22 -16.78
C ALA A 158 -2.90 -16.22 -17.06
N SER A 159 -3.58 -15.14 -16.70
CA SER A 159 -5.00 -14.94 -17.02
C SER A 159 -5.21 -14.77 -18.53
N GLY A 160 -4.30 -14.06 -19.21
CA GLY A 160 -4.29 -13.91 -20.66
C GLY A 160 -3.99 -15.20 -21.43
N SER A 161 -3.19 -16.13 -20.89
CA SER A 161 -2.88 -17.41 -21.55
C SER A 161 -4.10 -18.33 -21.69
N ARG A 162 -5.06 -18.26 -20.75
CA ARG A 162 -6.36 -18.97 -20.88
C ARG A 162 -7.17 -18.47 -22.08
N SER A 163 -6.86 -17.27 -22.59
CA SER A 163 -7.47 -16.72 -23.79
C SER A 163 -6.98 -17.44 -25.06
N THR A 164 -5.78 -18.01 -25.10
CA THR A 164 -5.27 -18.65 -26.33
C THR A 164 -6.06 -19.90 -26.71
N ASP A 165 -6.43 -20.73 -25.74
CA ASP A 165 -7.30 -21.88 -25.96
C ASP A 165 -8.69 -21.44 -26.45
N ASN A 166 -9.22 -20.36 -25.87
CA ASN A 166 -10.47 -19.77 -26.32
C ASN A 166 -10.37 -19.18 -27.74
N VAL A 167 -9.24 -18.60 -28.14
CA VAL A 167 -9.02 -18.12 -29.53
C VAL A 167 -9.14 -19.26 -30.53
N TYR A 168 -8.48 -20.39 -30.28
CA TYR A 168 -8.58 -21.54 -31.17
C TYR A 168 -9.99 -22.12 -31.18
N LEU A 169 -10.67 -22.18 -30.04
CA LEU A 169 -12.06 -22.63 -29.96
C LEU A 169 -13.02 -21.67 -30.68
N ASP A 170 -12.80 -20.36 -30.58
CA ASP A 170 -13.63 -19.34 -31.22
C ASP A 170 -13.38 -19.27 -32.73
N LEU A 171 -12.12 -19.44 -33.17
CA LEU A 171 -11.76 -19.70 -34.57
C LEU A 171 -12.50 -20.93 -35.10
N LEU A 172 -12.45 -22.06 -34.38
CA LEU A 172 -13.13 -23.29 -34.77
C LEU A 172 -14.66 -23.13 -34.80
N ARG A 173 -15.24 -22.40 -33.84
CA ARG A 173 -16.68 -22.10 -33.80
C ARG A 173 -17.13 -21.20 -34.94
N ARG A 174 -16.33 -20.19 -35.30
CA ARG A 174 -16.62 -19.29 -36.43
C ARG A 174 -16.49 -20.01 -37.77
N ILE A 175 -15.44 -20.83 -37.95
CA ILE A 175 -15.29 -21.69 -39.13
C ILE A 175 -16.42 -22.74 -39.20
N ALA A 176 -16.91 -23.26 -38.06
CA ALA A 176 -18.02 -24.20 -38.03
C ALA A 176 -19.39 -23.53 -38.31
N ASN A 177 -19.56 -22.26 -37.94
CA ASN A 177 -20.77 -21.47 -38.16
C ASN A 177 -20.56 -20.46 -39.30
N VAL A 178 -20.32 -20.95 -40.52
CA VAL A 178 -20.36 -20.10 -41.73
C VAL A 178 -21.82 -19.72 -42.01
N GLY A 179 -22.28 -18.66 -41.36
CA GLY A 179 -23.58 -18.04 -41.60
C GLY A 179 -23.37 -16.59 -41.99
N SER A 180 -23.68 -16.25 -43.25
CA SER A 180 -23.54 -14.90 -43.80
C SER A 180 -24.43 -13.92 -43.03
N SER A 181 -23.83 -13.05 -42.22
CA SER A 181 -24.50 -11.84 -41.75
C SER A 181 -24.44 -10.78 -42.85
N PRO A 182 -25.54 -10.12 -43.20
CA PRO A 182 -25.55 -9.04 -44.19
C PRO A 182 -25.00 -7.76 -43.56
N THR A 183 -23.72 -7.76 -43.19
CA THR A 183 -22.98 -6.55 -42.84
C THR A 183 -22.36 -5.99 -44.12
N GLU A 184 -22.42 -4.67 -44.32
CA GLU A 184 -21.76 -4.07 -45.48
C GLU A 184 -20.25 -4.34 -45.37
N LYS A 185 -19.68 -5.00 -46.39
CA LYS A 185 -18.30 -5.52 -46.36
C LYS A 185 -17.25 -4.43 -46.10
N ASP A 186 -17.53 -3.20 -46.49
CA ASP A 186 -16.66 -2.05 -46.19
C ASP A 186 -16.65 -1.69 -44.68
N GLU A 187 -17.75 -1.88 -43.96
CA GLU A 187 -17.82 -1.67 -42.51
C GLU A 187 -16.92 -2.66 -41.74
N ILE A 188 -16.82 -3.90 -42.22
CA ILE A 188 -15.95 -4.93 -41.63
C ILE A 188 -14.48 -4.49 -41.70
N ARG A 189 -14.04 -4.04 -42.89
CA ARG A 189 -12.66 -3.56 -43.07
C ARG A 189 -12.36 -2.38 -42.16
N ASP A 190 -13.27 -1.41 -42.10
CA ASP A 190 -13.10 -0.23 -41.25
C ASP A 190 -13.14 -0.54 -39.76
N ASN A 191 -13.93 -1.53 -39.33
CA ASN A 191 -13.92 -2.02 -37.96
C ASN A 191 -12.56 -2.64 -37.60
N LEU A 192 -12.10 -3.61 -38.39
CA LEU A 192 -10.82 -4.29 -38.17
C LEU A 192 -9.64 -3.30 -38.15
N ARG A 193 -9.64 -2.32 -39.07
CA ARG A 193 -8.63 -1.26 -39.10
C ARG A 193 -8.65 -0.42 -37.82
N ARG A 194 -9.83 0.03 -37.36
CA ARG A 194 -9.95 0.80 -36.10
C ARG A 194 -9.45 0.00 -34.90
N ARG A 195 -9.80 -1.28 -34.82
CA ARG A 195 -9.35 -2.17 -33.74
C ARG A 195 -7.83 -2.37 -33.76
N LEU A 196 -7.24 -2.58 -34.93
CA LEU A 196 -5.78 -2.68 -35.08
C LEU A 196 -5.05 -1.41 -34.63
N VAL A 197 -5.55 -0.24 -35.02
CA VAL A 197 -4.97 1.05 -34.62
C VAL A 197 -5.08 1.25 -33.11
N GLY A 198 -6.27 1.01 -32.52
CA GLY A 198 -6.46 1.09 -31.08
C GLY A 198 -5.58 0.11 -30.29
N LEU A 199 -5.41 -1.12 -30.79
CA LEU A 199 -4.54 -2.11 -30.18
C LEU A 199 -3.05 -1.73 -30.29
N ALA A 200 -2.63 -1.11 -31.39
CA ALA A 200 -1.26 -0.58 -31.52
C ALA A 200 -0.98 0.57 -30.54
N GLU A 201 -1.92 1.48 -30.34
CA GLU A 201 -1.79 2.54 -29.33
C GLU A 201 -1.69 1.96 -27.92
N ARG A 202 -2.55 0.99 -27.58
CA ARG A 202 -2.49 0.29 -26.30
C ARG A 202 -1.16 -0.45 -26.13
N THR A 203 -0.75 -1.28 -27.08
CA THR A 203 0.53 -2.02 -26.96
C THR A 203 1.74 -1.11 -26.86
N SER A 204 1.75 0.04 -27.54
CA SER A 204 2.81 1.06 -27.39
C SER A 204 2.88 1.62 -25.98
N ARG A 205 1.73 1.95 -25.38
CA ARG A 205 1.63 2.42 -23.99
C ARG A 205 2.18 1.41 -22.99
N PHE A 206 1.92 0.12 -23.20
CA PHE A 206 2.41 -0.96 -22.34
C PHE A 206 3.89 -1.28 -22.59
N ASN A 207 4.37 -1.07 -23.81
CA ASN A 207 5.77 -1.27 -24.19
C ASN A 207 6.72 -0.31 -23.46
N GLU A 208 6.27 0.89 -23.11
CA GLU A 208 7.04 1.87 -22.31
C GLU A 208 7.65 1.23 -21.04
N PHE A 209 6.90 0.34 -20.39
CA PHE A 209 7.34 -0.37 -19.18
C PHE A 209 7.80 -1.81 -19.43
N GLY A 210 7.86 -2.25 -20.70
CA GLY A 210 8.20 -3.61 -21.09
C GLY A 210 7.12 -4.66 -20.78
N LEU A 211 5.84 -4.25 -20.74
CA LEU A 211 4.71 -5.13 -20.41
C LEU A 211 4.16 -5.90 -21.63
N ALA A 212 4.21 -5.29 -22.81
CA ALA A 212 3.75 -5.88 -24.06
C ALA A 212 4.61 -5.38 -25.23
N ALA A 213 4.79 -6.23 -26.25
CA ALA A 213 5.47 -5.83 -27.48
C ALA A 213 4.52 -4.95 -28.33
N PRO A 214 5.05 -3.94 -29.04
CA PRO A 214 4.24 -3.08 -29.89
C PRO A 214 3.68 -3.86 -31.08
N LEU A 215 2.42 -3.60 -31.43
CA LEU A 215 1.80 -4.15 -32.62
C LEU A 215 2.13 -3.28 -33.86
N ASP A 216 2.58 -3.90 -34.94
CA ASP A 216 2.78 -3.23 -36.23
C ASP A 216 1.45 -3.07 -36.99
N ALA A 217 0.60 -2.14 -36.53
CA ALA A 217 -0.67 -1.84 -37.18
C ALA A 217 -0.52 -1.39 -38.64
N VAL A 218 0.63 -0.83 -39.03
CA VAL A 218 0.87 -0.37 -40.42
C VAL A 218 0.93 -1.56 -41.36
N THR A 219 1.71 -2.58 -41.01
CA THR A 219 1.80 -3.81 -41.82
C THR A 219 0.47 -4.56 -41.84
N PHE A 220 -0.21 -4.68 -40.69
CA PHE A 220 -1.56 -5.28 -40.64
C PHE A 220 -2.56 -4.54 -41.54
N SER A 221 -2.61 -3.20 -41.45
CA SER A 221 -3.54 -2.39 -42.25
C SER A 221 -3.27 -2.51 -43.75
N ARG A 222 -1.99 -2.50 -44.16
CA ARG A 222 -1.60 -2.67 -45.57
C ARG A 222 -2.00 -4.04 -46.12
N VAL A 223 -1.92 -5.09 -45.32
CA VAL A 223 -2.37 -6.43 -45.73
C VAL A 223 -3.90 -6.45 -45.81
N LEU A 224 -4.59 -5.90 -44.82
CA LEU A 224 -6.06 -5.82 -44.75
C LEU A 224 -6.66 -5.05 -45.95
N GLU A 225 -6.01 -3.97 -46.39
CA GLU A 225 -6.41 -3.20 -47.59
C GLU A 225 -6.34 -4.03 -48.88
N LYS A 226 -5.43 -5.00 -48.96
CA LYS A 226 -5.27 -5.87 -50.14
C LYS A 226 -6.24 -7.05 -50.16
N ILE A 227 -7.00 -7.27 -49.09
CA ILE A 227 -7.97 -8.37 -49.01
C ILE A 227 -9.19 -8.03 -49.88
N PRO A 228 -9.54 -8.87 -50.88
CA PRO A 228 -10.75 -8.73 -51.68
C PRO A 228 -12.01 -8.68 -50.81
N LEU A 229 -13.01 -7.89 -51.21
CA LEU A 229 -14.25 -7.67 -50.43
C LEU A 229 -14.97 -8.98 -50.08
N ASP A 230 -14.99 -9.94 -51.00
CA ASP A 230 -15.60 -11.27 -50.82
C ASP A 230 -14.90 -12.15 -49.79
N ARG A 231 -13.68 -11.79 -49.37
CA ARG A 231 -12.89 -12.53 -48.37
C ARG A 231 -12.78 -11.80 -47.03
N LEU A 232 -13.41 -10.63 -46.87
CA LEU A 232 -13.33 -9.86 -45.62
C LEU A 232 -14.00 -10.57 -44.45
N GLU A 233 -15.07 -11.34 -44.68
CA GLU A 233 -15.71 -12.15 -43.64
C GLU A 233 -14.74 -13.19 -43.06
N ILE A 234 -13.97 -13.86 -43.92
CA ILE A 234 -12.94 -14.82 -43.48
C ILE A 234 -11.83 -14.08 -42.69
N ALA A 235 -11.43 -12.90 -43.15
CA ALA A 235 -10.43 -12.10 -42.45
C ALA A 235 -10.94 -11.67 -41.06
N GLU A 236 -12.20 -11.29 -40.94
CA GLU A 236 -12.85 -10.97 -39.66
C GLU A 236 -12.93 -12.19 -38.75
N ASP A 237 -13.28 -13.35 -39.28
CA ASP A 237 -13.36 -14.57 -38.50
C ASP A 237 -12.02 -15.03 -37.96
N VAL A 238 -10.92 -14.69 -38.64
CA VAL A 238 -9.56 -14.99 -38.19
C VAL A 238 -8.97 -13.91 -37.29
N LEU A 239 -9.04 -12.64 -37.71
CA LEU A 239 -8.45 -11.53 -36.99
C LEU A 239 -9.26 -11.12 -35.77
N GLY A 240 -10.59 -11.27 -35.79
CA GLY A 240 -11.47 -10.90 -34.68
C GLY A 240 -11.07 -11.56 -33.36
N PRO A 241 -11.03 -12.91 -33.29
CA PRO A 241 -10.61 -13.63 -32.09
C PRO A 241 -9.18 -13.29 -31.64
N TYR A 242 -8.25 -13.09 -32.60
CA TYR A 242 -6.89 -12.66 -32.27
C TYR A 242 -6.87 -11.29 -31.57
N LEU A 243 -7.60 -10.32 -32.13
CA LEU A 243 -7.69 -8.97 -31.56
C LEU A 243 -8.38 -9.01 -30.19
N ASP A 244 -9.47 -9.77 -30.04
CA ASP A 244 -10.18 -9.95 -28.77
C ASP A 244 -9.24 -10.48 -27.67
N ALA A 245 -8.40 -11.47 -28.01
CA ALA A 245 -7.45 -12.03 -27.06
C ALA A 245 -6.30 -11.08 -26.71
N GLN A 246 -5.81 -10.28 -27.65
CA GLN A 246 -4.83 -9.25 -27.33
C GLN A 246 -5.44 -8.17 -26.43
N ASP A 247 -6.67 -7.74 -26.70
CA ASP A 247 -7.38 -6.77 -25.86
C ASP A 247 -7.55 -7.30 -24.43
N ALA A 248 -8.04 -8.53 -24.27
CA ALA A 248 -8.22 -9.20 -22.98
C ALA A 248 -6.89 -9.37 -22.22
N ARG A 249 -5.79 -9.70 -22.92
CA ARG A 249 -4.45 -9.78 -22.32
C ARG A 249 -4.00 -8.42 -21.80
N LEU A 250 -4.20 -7.34 -22.57
CA LEU A 250 -3.83 -5.99 -22.12
C LEU A 250 -4.73 -5.51 -20.97
N ASP A 251 -6.01 -5.88 -20.97
CA ASP A 251 -6.92 -5.59 -19.85
C ASP A 251 -6.45 -6.26 -18.56
N ALA A 252 -5.98 -7.51 -18.64
CA ALA A 252 -5.41 -8.23 -17.50
C ALA A 252 -4.10 -7.60 -16.96
N LEU A 253 -3.39 -6.82 -17.78
CA LEU A 253 -2.17 -6.09 -17.40
C LEU A 253 -2.45 -4.63 -17.00
N ASN A 254 -3.69 -4.15 -17.13
CA ASN A 254 -4.02 -2.74 -16.99
C ASN A 254 -3.81 -2.21 -15.57
N GLU A 255 -4.00 -3.06 -14.55
CA GLU A 255 -3.68 -2.70 -13.16
C GLU A 255 -2.19 -2.42 -12.99
N ALA A 256 -1.33 -3.35 -13.40
CA ALA A 256 0.13 -3.18 -13.32
C ALA A 256 0.58 -1.91 -14.07
N GLU A 257 0.10 -1.71 -15.30
CA GLU A 257 0.42 -0.54 -16.12
C GLU A 257 0.03 0.77 -15.42
N THR A 258 -1.20 0.83 -14.87
CA THR A 258 -1.71 2.03 -14.20
C THR A 258 -0.89 2.34 -12.94
N LEU A 259 -0.54 1.33 -12.14
CA LEU A 259 0.24 1.52 -10.91
C LEU A 259 1.66 1.98 -11.20
N ILE A 260 2.34 1.30 -12.14
CA ILE A 260 3.70 1.65 -12.56
C ILE A 260 3.71 3.08 -13.11
N ARG A 261 2.80 3.40 -14.03
CA ARG A 261 2.70 4.74 -14.62
C ARG A 261 2.44 5.80 -13.57
N THR A 262 1.52 5.53 -12.65
CA THR A 262 1.19 6.47 -11.57
C THR A 262 2.41 6.72 -10.70
N LEU A 263 3.10 5.67 -10.24
CA LEU A 263 4.31 5.82 -9.43
C LEU A 263 5.38 6.65 -10.14
N VAL A 264 5.75 6.25 -11.37
CA VAL A 264 6.77 6.92 -12.20
C VAL A 264 6.39 8.39 -12.40
N LYS A 265 5.15 8.66 -12.81
CA LYS A 265 4.65 10.02 -13.02
C LYS A 265 4.73 10.84 -11.73
N GLN A 266 4.22 10.31 -10.61
CA GLN A 266 4.19 11.06 -9.35
C GLN A 266 5.59 11.40 -8.87
N VAL A 267 6.52 10.43 -8.85
CA VAL A 267 7.92 10.66 -8.44
C VAL A 267 8.58 11.74 -9.30
N ASN A 268 8.42 11.67 -10.63
CA ASN A 268 9.02 12.63 -11.56
C ASN A 268 8.40 14.04 -11.46
N THR A 269 7.27 14.23 -10.78
CA THR A 269 6.77 15.58 -10.48
C THR A 269 7.55 16.32 -9.38
N PHE A 270 8.35 15.57 -8.60
CA PHE A 270 9.21 16.11 -7.54
C PHE A 270 10.63 16.34 -8.04
N PHE A 271 11.20 15.40 -8.78
CA PHE A 271 12.59 15.44 -9.20
C PHE A 271 12.82 16.53 -10.26
N THR A 272 14.05 17.07 -10.34
CA THR A 272 14.37 18.18 -11.26
C THR A 272 15.50 17.84 -12.22
N ASP A 273 16.56 17.21 -11.72
CA ASP A 273 17.77 16.80 -12.46
C ASP A 273 17.88 15.28 -12.63
N LYS A 274 16.86 14.54 -12.19
CA LYS A 274 16.83 13.08 -12.20
C LYS A 274 15.47 12.61 -12.69
N GLU A 275 15.46 11.45 -13.33
CA GLU A 275 14.23 10.82 -13.80
C GLU A 275 14.17 9.38 -13.31
N VAL A 276 13.04 9.00 -12.73
CA VAL A 276 12.76 7.63 -12.35
C VAL A 276 12.02 6.96 -13.49
N GLY A 277 12.56 5.86 -13.98
CA GLY A 277 11.95 4.97 -14.94
C GLY A 277 11.65 3.60 -14.33
N PHE A 278 10.88 2.80 -15.06
CA PHE A 278 10.63 1.41 -14.71
C PHE A 278 10.59 0.54 -15.96
N THR A 279 11.19 -0.65 -15.88
CA THR A 279 10.92 -1.73 -16.82
C THR A 279 10.74 -3.04 -16.07
N VAL A 280 9.91 -3.96 -16.59
CA VAL A 280 9.74 -5.30 -15.97
C VAL A 280 11.08 -6.02 -15.78
N ARG A 281 12.01 -5.82 -16.73
CA ARG A 281 13.34 -6.44 -16.71
C ARG A 281 14.22 -5.89 -15.60
N ASN A 282 14.34 -4.57 -15.48
CA ASN A 282 15.32 -3.94 -14.60
C ASN A 282 14.73 -3.45 -13.27
N GLY A 283 13.40 -3.37 -13.16
CA GLY A 283 12.70 -2.70 -12.06
C GLY A 283 12.82 -1.18 -12.15
N ILE A 284 12.67 -0.51 -11.01
CA ILE A 284 12.91 0.93 -10.86
C ILE A 284 14.37 1.26 -11.19
N GLN A 285 14.57 2.25 -12.07
CA GLN A 285 15.88 2.79 -12.44
C GLN A 285 15.84 4.31 -12.26
N ILE A 286 16.95 4.91 -11.84
CA ILE A 286 17.08 6.37 -11.68
C ILE A 286 18.14 6.83 -12.68
N ASP A 287 17.76 7.69 -13.60
CA ASP A 287 18.66 8.35 -14.53
C ASP A 287 19.04 9.75 -13.99
N ALA A 288 20.30 10.13 -14.13
CA ALA A 288 20.84 11.44 -13.76
C ALA A 288 21.66 12.07 -14.91
N GLY A 289 21.42 11.63 -16.16
CA GLY A 289 22.10 12.12 -17.37
C GLY A 289 23.46 11.48 -17.63
N GLY A 290 23.76 10.33 -17.03
CA GLY A 290 25.00 9.57 -17.23
C GLY A 290 24.75 8.23 -17.94
N ASP A 291 25.82 7.50 -18.24
CA ASP A 291 25.73 6.21 -18.95
C ASP A 291 25.17 5.07 -18.08
N GLU A 292 25.28 5.20 -16.75
CA GLU A 292 24.82 4.18 -15.79
C GLU A 292 23.71 4.72 -14.86
N PRO A 293 22.71 3.88 -14.51
CA PRO A 293 21.69 4.25 -13.54
C PRO A 293 22.28 4.63 -12.18
N LEU A 294 21.76 5.71 -11.59
CA LEU A 294 22.14 6.18 -10.28
C LEU A 294 21.59 5.23 -9.19
N PRO A 295 22.42 4.75 -8.25
CA PRO A 295 21.92 3.93 -7.16
C PRO A 295 21.05 4.76 -6.18
N PRO A 296 19.98 4.20 -5.58
CA PRO A 296 19.07 4.95 -4.70
C PRO A 296 19.76 5.66 -3.53
N GLY A 297 20.84 5.07 -3.00
CA GLY A 297 21.65 5.67 -1.93
C GLY A 297 22.34 7.00 -2.29
N LYS A 298 22.40 7.37 -3.58
CA LYS A 298 22.97 8.64 -4.07
C LYS A 298 21.94 9.74 -4.29
N LEU A 299 20.65 9.44 -4.11
CA LEU A 299 19.60 10.45 -4.06
C LEU A 299 19.77 11.37 -2.84
N SER A 300 19.35 12.62 -2.97
CA SER A 300 19.25 13.55 -1.84
C SER A 300 18.30 13.01 -0.77
N SER A 301 18.38 13.52 0.46
CA SER A 301 17.51 13.06 1.55
C SER A 301 16.02 13.24 1.23
N GLY A 302 15.64 14.37 0.60
CA GLY A 302 14.27 14.62 0.19
C GLY A 302 13.80 13.67 -0.92
N GLU A 303 14.63 13.42 -1.94
CA GLU A 303 14.29 12.48 -3.03
C GLU A 303 14.09 11.06 -2.51
N ARG A 304 14.96 10.61 -1.59
CA ARG A 304 14.82 9.31 -0.93
C ARG A 304 13.52 9.23 -0.14
N GLN A 305 13.17 10.28 0.59
CA GLN A 305 11.93 10.34 1.37
C GLN A 305 10.69 10.24 0.47
N ILE A 306 10.64 11.03 -0.62
CA ILE A 306 9.54 10.99 -1.59
C ILE A 306 9.41 9.61 -2.22
N LEU A 307 10.52 9.06 -2.71
CA LEU A 307 10.49 7.75 -3.35
C LEU A 307 10.04 6.66 -2.37
N LEU A 308 10.55 6.68 -1.14
CA LEU A 308 10.15 5.75 -0.08
C LEU A 308 8.65 5.82 0.20
N LEU A 309 8.11 7.03 0.42
CA LEU A 309 6.70 7.26 0.71
C LEU A 309 5.79 6.75 -0.41
N LEU A 310 6.09 7.09 -1.67
CA LEU A 310 5.26 6.70 -2.81
C LEU A 310 5.35 5.20 -3.09
N VAL A 311 6.54 4.60 -2.94
CA VAL A 311 6.74 3.15 -3.11
C VAL A 311 6.02 2.34 -2.02
N ASN A 312 6.08 2.78 -0.75
CA ASN A 312 5.34 2.12 0.34
C ASN A 312 3.82 2.33 0.20
N THR A 313 3.39 3.47 -0.34
CA THR A 313 1.97 3.69 -0.65
C THR A 313 1.43 2.68 -1.66
N ILE A 314 2.18 2.40 -2.73
CA ILE A 314 1.79 1.39 -3.72
C ILE A 314 1.69 -0.01 -3.09
N GLN A 315 2.64 -0.37 -2.22
CA GLN A 315 2.62 -1.65 -1.51
C GLN A 315 1.42 -1.77 -0.55
N ALA A 316 1.09 -0.68 0.15
CA ALA A 316 -0.03 -0.64 1.09
C ALA A 316 -1.40 -0.89 0.43
N ARG A 317 -1.53 -0.81 -0.90
CA ARG A 317 -2.81 -0.96 -1.60
C ARG A 317 -3.46 -2.34 -1.46
N HIS A 318 -2.67 -3.40 -1.25
CA HIS A 318 -3.18 -4.77 -1.21
C HIS A 318 -3.67 -5.12 0.21
N GLY A 319 -4.98 -5.09 0.46
CA GLY A 319 -5.58 -5.36 1.79
C GLY A 319 -6.17 -4.11 2.46
N THR A 320 -6.68 -4.24 3.69
CA THR A 320 -7.22 -3.10 4.43
C THR A 320 -6.09 -2.46 5.22
N ARG A 321 -5.42 -1.45 4.64
CA ARG A 321 -4.18 -0.91 5.22
C ARG A 321 -4.34 0.53 5.67
N LEU A 322 -4.26 0.70 6.98
CA LEU A 322 -4.09 1.98 7.65
C LEU A 322 -2.61 2.36 7.54
N PHE A 323 -2.29 3.43 6.82
CA PHE A 323 -0.93 3.94 6.69
C PHE A 323 -0.74 5.15 7.60
N LEU A 324 -0.03 4.93 8.70
CA LEU A 324 0.37 5.93 9.67
C LEU A 324 1.72 6.55 9.24
N ILE A 325 1.79 7.88 9.13
CA ILE A 325 3.02 8.57 8.71
C ILE A 325 3.34 9.68 9.71
N ASP A 326 4.52 9.61 10.32
CA ASP A 326 5.02 10.64 11.22
C ASP A 326 5.96 11.60 10.48
N GLU A 327 5.70 12.89 10.60
CA GLU A 327 6.52 13.99 10.06
C GLU A 327 6.98 13.77 8.60
N PRO A 328 6.06 13.56 7.65
CA PRO A 328 6.42 13.27 6.25
C PRO A 328 7.19 14.40 5.55
N GLU A 329 7.10 15.63 6.07
CA GLU A 329 7.76 16.82 5.57
C GLU A 329 9.27 16.90 5.86
N ILE A 330 9.80 16.03 6.73
CA ILE A 330 11.22 16.11 7.11
C ILE A 330 12.08 15.94 5.85
N SER A 331 12.93 16.95 5.59
CA SER A 331 13.80 17.04 4.41
C SER A 331 13.12 17.40 3.08
N LEU A 332 11.84 17.77 3.08
CA LEU A 332 11.13 18.24 1.89
C LEU A 332 11.13 19.78 1.80
N ASN A 333 11.32 20.31 0.60
CA ASN A 333 11.11 21.75 0.35
C ASN A 333 9.61 22.11 0.32
N VAL A 334 9.29 23.40 0.46
CA VAL A 334 7.89 23.91 0.50
C VAL A 334 7.07 23.48 -0.71
N LYS A 335 7.65 23.51 -1.92
CA LYS A 335 6.96 23.12 -3.15
C LYS A 335 6.56 21.64 -3.12
N TRP A 336 7.40 20.78 -2.54
CA TRP A 336 7.15 19.35 -2.42
C TRP A 336 6.12 19.06 -1.32
N GLN A 337 6.20 19.73 -0.17
CA GLN A 337 5.21 19.59 0.92
C GLN A 337 3.77 19.85 0.41
N ARG A 338 3.57 20.92 -0.36
CA ARG A 338 2.25 21.27 -0.95
C ARG A 338 1.67 20.21 -1.88
N LYS A 339 2.50 19.35 -2.49
CA LYS A 339 2.07 18.33 -3.45
C LYS A 339 1.98 16.93 -2.85
N LEU A 340 2.55 16.73 -1.67
CA LEU A 340 2.79 15.40 -1.12
C LEU A 340 1.50 14.60 -0.96
N ILE A 341 0.49 15.18 -0.31
CA ILE A 341 -0.78 14.50 -0.06
C ILE A 341 -1.47 14.10 -1.36
N THR A 342 -1.50 15.01 -2.35
CA THR A 342 -2.05 14.72 -3.67
C THR A 342 -1.33 13.55 -4.36
N ALA A 343 0.00 13.48 -4.24
CA ALA A 343 0.77 12.38 -4.82
C ALA A 343 0.51 11.04 -4.11
N LEU A 344 0.42 11.04 -2.77
CA LEU A 344 0.03 9.86 -1.98
C LEU A 344 -1.36 9.35 -2.36
N LEU A 345 -2.35 10.26 -2.44
CA LEU A 345 -3.72 9.92 -2.84
C LEU A 345 -3.80 9.39 -4.28
N ALA A 346 -3.02 9.95 -5.20
CA ALA A 346 -2.93 9.44 -6.57
C ALA A 346 -2.37 8.02 -6.60
N CYS A 347 -1.30 7.74 -5.84
CA CYS A 347 -0.76 6.38 -5.72
C CYS A 347 -1.73 5.41 -5.03
N ALA A 348 -2.59 5.88 -4.12
CA ALA A 348 -3.60 5.07 -3.44
C ALA A 348 -4.96 5.00 -4.17
N GLU A 349 -5.10 5.62 -5.36
CA GLU A 349 -6.39 5.72 -6.05
C GLU A 349 -6.98 4.31 -6.33
N LYS A 350 -8.28 4.12 -6.07
CA LYS A 350 -8.98 2.82 -6.17
C LYS A 350 -8.47 1.75 -5.20
N SER A 351 -7.87 2.15 -4.09
CA SER A 351 -7.58 1.27 -2.95
C SER A 351 -8.34 1.72 -1.70
N ASN A 352 -8.36 0.87 -0.68
CA ASN A 352 -8.94 1.18 0.64
C ASN A 352 -7.91 1.71 1.64
N VAL A 353 -6.77 2.23 1.16
CA VAL A 353 -5.72 2.75 2.04
C VAL A 353 -6.20 4.04 2.71
N GLN A 354 -6.14 4.06 4.05
CA GLN A 354 -6.40 5.24 4.85
C GLN A 354 -5.08 5.82 5.35
N PHE A 355 -4.83 7.09 5.08
CA PHE A 355 -3.67 7.80 5.63
C PHE A 355 -4.04 8.51 6.92
N VAL A 356 -3.22 8.33 7.96
CA VAL A 356 -3.23 9.17 9.16
C VAL A 356 -1.84 9.76 9.32
N ILE A 357 -1.76 11.08 9.32
CA ILE A 357 -0.50 11.80 9.23
C ILE A 357 -0.35 12.71 10.45
N ALA A 358 0.75 12.54 11.18
CA ALA A 358 1.20 13.50 12.17
C ALA A 358 2.14 14.50 11.48
N THR A 359 1.87 15.79 11.61
CA THR A 359 2.60 16.84 10.89
C THR A 359 2.53 18.17 11.64
N HIS A 360 3.63 18.91 11.60
CA HIS A 360 3.69 20.32 12.00
C HIS A 360 3.71 21.28 10.80
N SER A 361 3.79 20.76 9.57
CA SER A 361 3.84 21.55 8.35
C SER A 361 2.53 22.28 8.05
N ILE A 362 2.57 23.60 8.16
CA ILE A 362 1.49 24.50 7.73
C ILE A 362 1.14 24.28 6.25
N GLU A 363 2.11 23.94 5.41
CA GLU A 363 1.92 23.73 3.97
C GLU A 363 1.10 22.46 3.67
N ILE A 364 1.27 21.41 4.48
CA ILE A 364 0.44 20.21 4.42
C ILE A 364 -0.94 20.50 5.03
N ILE A 365 -1.00 21.16 6.18
CA ILE A 365 -2.23 21.46 6.93
C ILE A 365 -3.19 22.33 6.11
N THR A 366 -2.69 23.41 5.48
CA THR A 366 -3.51 24.40 4.79
C THR A 366 -4.27 23.81 3.60
N GLY A 367 -3.73 22.78 2.96
CA GLY A 367 -4.38 22.09 1.84
C GLY A 367 -5.43 21.04 2.25
N ASN A 368 -5.56 20.71 3.53
CA ASN A 368 -6.32 19.56 4.02
C ASN A 368 -7.19 19.89 5.26
N THR A 369 -7.70 21.12 5.34
CA THR A 369 -8.39 21.65 6.53
C THR A 369 -9.66 20.90 6.91
N ASP A 370 -10.31 20.23 5.95
CA ASP A 370 -11.47 19.38 6.12
C ASP A 370 -11.17 18.01 6.76
N ARG A 371 -9.88 17.65 6.90
CA ARG A 371 -9.40 16.35 7.40
C ARG A 371 -8.45 16.48 8.60
N LEU A 372 -8.56 17.57 9.37
CA LEU A 372 -7.68 17.84 10.51
C LEU A 372 -8.29 17.36 11.83
N ALA A 373 -7.48 16.66 12.62
CA ALA A 373 -7.74 16.39 14.03
C ALA A 373 -6.67 17.11 14.86
N ARG A 374 -7.10 18.09 15.68
CA ARG A 374 -6.17 18.79 16.59
C ARG A 374 -5.99 17.96 17.85
N LEU A 375 -4.74 17.62 18.16
CA LEU A 375 -4.38 17.05 19.45
C LEU A 375 -4.33 18.18 20.49
N THR A 376 -5.04 17.99 21.59
CA THR A 376 -4.98 18.86 22.78
C THR A 376 -4.46 18.06 23.96
N ALA A 377 -3.70 18.71 24.83
CA ALA A 377 -3.28 18.08 26.07
C ALA A 377 -4.53 17.76 26.92
N LEU A 378 -4.59 16.55 27.45
CA LEU A 378 -5.66 16.13 28.37
C LEU A 378 -5.58 16.98 29.64
N GLY A 379 -6.42 18.03 29.72
CA GLY A 379 -6.49 18.92 30.89
C GLY A 379 -6.65 20.41 30.60
N ASP A 380 -6.42 20.86 29.36
CA ASP A 380 -6.65 22.26 28.99
C ASP A 380 -8.07 22.39 28.41
N LYS A 381 -9.00 22.85 29.26
CA LYS A 381 -10.29 23.39 28.85
C LYS A 381 -10.19 24.89 28.60
#